data_AF-A0A2W7GD00-F1
#
_entry.id   AF-A0A2W7GD00-F1
#
_cell.length_a   1.000
_cell.length_b   1.000
_cell.length_c   1.000
_cell.angle_alpha   90.00
_cell.angle_beta   90.00
_cell.angle_gamma   90.00
#
_symmetry.space_group_name_H-M   'P 1'
#
loop_
_entity.id
_entity.type
_entity.pdbx_description
1 polymer ?
#
loop_
_entity_poly.entity_id
_entity_poly.type
_entity_poly.pdbx_seq_one_letter_code
_entity_poly.pdbx_strand_id
1 'polypeptide(L)'
;MEYALLETSTKANADVQKSSSSLLIYSLVLTLLFIVNIYFMIKFFINYKRSIDKTKTTLDGYLVKKYMQGINLKSNGFFNIIWIASLILAQIIMSAILLAKVYAKLDVDKKYLPIFYITLISGIILLLSQAAGQIIIFYVKFNYPQYKSKQKDIEAELVSLKEFKSAELNKNYPNKINIDFDRLKNDNVLLSNILTRWMQFYNQMNEDKIVTTKTQQTTKPIYSQKKQYNLFLNQLFKINYFHETLEDINKKEAQRAQMLEENNNKKDAIISEETKIQNEVEWMKKMDDKSKLLKEHSESKEMSKDEFKKNYDEYVAMSRSMDPIYQSSQKNSWLFYRDAEVEDLFYNVNTIIHYTLENNEIVLEKEISEFLEEYKNHLISKFLLTR
;
A
#
# COMPACT_ATOMS: atom_id res chain seq x y z
N MET A 1 -9.72 59.03 43.13
CA MET A 1 -8.72 57.96 43.37
C MET A 1 -9.37 56.57 43.34
N GLU A 2 -10.55 56.39 43.94
CA GLU A 2 -11.31 55.12 43.89
C GLU A 2 -11.73 54.67 42.47
N TYR A 3 -12.18 55.58 41.60
CA TYR A 3 -12.56 55.23 40.22
C TYR A 3 -11.40 54.67 39.38
N ALA A 4 -10.18 55.18 39.57
CA ALA A 4 -9.00 54.68 38.87
C ALA A 4 -8.57 53.29 39.36
N LEU A 5 -8.81 52.97 40.64
CA LEU A 5 -8.57 51.65 41.25
C LEU A 5 -9.62 50.61 40.83
N LEU A 6 -10.88 51.02 40.67
CA LEU A 6 -11.95 50.19 40.14
C LEU A 6 -11.75 49.86 38.65
N GLU A 7 -11.26 50.81 37.86
CA GLU A 7 -11.01 50.60 36.42
C GLU A 7 -9.76 49.72 36.18
N THR A 8 -8.73 49.84 37.02
CA THR A 8 -7.55 48.95 36.96
C THR A 8 -7.85 47.54 37.46
N SER A 9 -8.66 47.39 38.50
CA SER A 9 -9.09 46.06 39.01
C SER A 9 -10.03 45.34 38.03
N THR A 10 -10.94 46.05 37.34
CA THR A 10 -11.81 45.44 36.33
C THR A 10 -11.05 45.06 35.06
N LYS A 11 -10.10 45.87 34.59
CA LYS A 11 -9.20 45.50 33.47
C LYS A 11 -8.30 44.32 33.83
N ALA A 12 -7.72 44.32 35.03
CA ALA A 12 -6.92 43.19 35.52
C ALA A 12 -7.73 41.89 35.63
N ASN A 13 -8.96 41.95 36.14
CA ASN A 13 -9.84 40.77 36.23
C ASN A 13 -10.29 40.27 34.84
N ALA A 14 -10.56 41.17 33.89
CA ALA A 14 -10.91 40.81 32.52
C ALA A 14 -9.73 40.15 31.76
N ASP A 15 -8.50 40.65 31.94
CA ASP A 15 -7.29 40.05 31.36
C ASP A 15 -6.95 38.68 31.96
N VAL A 16 -7.19 38.48 33.26
CA VAL A 16 -7.04 37.20 33.95
C VAL A 16 -8.08 36.18 33.47
N GLN A 17 -9.34 36.58 33.29
CA GLN A 17 -10.41 35.70 32.81
C GLN A 17 -10.21 35.30 31.33
N LYS A 18 -9.67 36.21 30.51
CA LYS A 18 -9.30 35.95 29.11
C LYS A 18 -8.06 35.05 28.98
N SER A 19 -7.08 35.16 29.89
CA SER A 19 -5.92 34.25 29.88
C SER A 19 -6.29 32.83 30.30
N SER A 20 -7.09 32.69 31.36
CA SER A 20 -7.51 31.38 31.89
C SER A 20 -8.34 30.57 30.88
N SER A 21 -9.28 31.22 30.18
CA SER A 21 -10.07 30.60 29.12
C SER A 21 -9.21 30.17 27.91
N SER A 22 -8.20 30.96 27.55
CA SER A 22 -7.26 30.60 26.47
C SER A 22 -6.40 29.37 26.81
N LEU A 23 -5.94 29.25 28.06
CA LEU A 23 -5.14 28.11 28.52
C LEU A 23 -5.95 26.82 28.61
N LEU A 24 -7.24 26.92 28.97
CA LEU A 24 -8.17 25.79 28.91
C LEU A 24 -8.26 25.25 27.49
N ILE A 25 -8.46 26.13 26.49
CA ILE A 25 -8.54 25.72 25.08
C ILE A 25 -7.24 25.02 24.65
N TYR A 26 -6.08 25.59 24.98
CA TYR A 26 -4.80 24.96 24.66
C TYR A 26 -4.61 23.59 25.34
N SER A 27 -5.06 23.45 26.59
CA SER A 27 -5.03 22.16 27.30
C SER A 27 -5.91 21.10 26.64
N LEU A 28 -7.10 21.48 26.16
CA LEU A 28 -7.99 20.59 25.41
C LEU A 28 -7.37 20.18 24.07
N VAL A 29 -6.79 21.14 23.33
CA VAL A 29 -6.12 20.87 22.06
C VAL A 29 -4.94 19.90 22.24
N LEU A 30 -4.10 20.12 23.25
CA LEU A 30 -2.99 19.20 23.56
C LEU A 30 -3.48 17.80 23.97
N THR A 31 -4.57 17.72 24.72
CA THR A 31 -5.16 16.44 25.12
C THR A 31 -5.71 15.70 23.90
N LEU A 32 -6.39 16.40 22.99
CA LEU A 32 -6.89 15.82 21.74
C LEU A 32 -5.75 15.35 20.84
N LEU A 33 -4.70 16.18 20.67
CA LEU A 33 -3.51 15.82 19.91
C LEU A 33 -2.83 14.56 20.48
N PHE A 34 -2.74 14.46 21.80
CA PHE A 34 -2.20 13.28 22.46
C PHE A 34 -2.99 12.00 22.16
N ILE A 35 -4.32 12.07 22.25
CA ILE A 35 -5.21 10.93 21.92
C ILE A 35 -5.04 10.51 20.45
N VAL A 36 -5.02 11.49 19.54
CA VAL A 36 -4.83 11.24 18.10
C VAL A 36 -3.46 10.62 17.82
N ASN A 37 -2.40 11.11 18.46
CA ASN A 37 -1.05 10.56 18.32
C ASN A 37 -0.98 9.11 18.81
N ILE A 38 -1.59 8.79 19.96
CA ILE A 38 -1.66 7.41 20.45
C ILE A 38 -2.39 6.51 19.46
N TYR A 39 -3.57 6.94 18.98
CA TYR A 39 -4.35 6.16 18.01
C TYR A 39 -3.53 5.85 16.75
N PHE A 40 -2.87 6.86 16.17
CA PHE A 40 -2.04 6.66 14.98
C PHE A 40 -0.82 5.79 15.26
N MET A 41 -0.19 5.92 16.43
CA MET A 41 0.93 5.07 16.84
C MET A 41 0.52 3.59 16.95
N ILE A 42 -0.59 3.30 17.62
CA ILE A 42 -1.12 1.93 17.73
C ILE A 42 -1.44 1.37 16.34
N LYS A 43 -2.19 2.13 15.54
CA LYS A 43 -2.56 1.75 14.17
C LYS A 43 -1.32 1.52 13.30
N PHE A 44 -0.30 2.38 13.44
CA PHE A 44 0.98 2.24 12.73
C PHE A 44 1.66 0.93 13.08
N PHE A 45 1.89 0.63 14.37
CA PHE A 45 2.59 -0.58 14.77
C PHE A 45 1.87 -1.88 14.39
N ILE A 46 0.54 -1.90 14.49
CA ILE A 46 -0.27 -3.03 14.02
C ILE A 46 -0.03 -3.28 12.53
N ASN A 47 -0.12 -2.24 11.70
CA ASN A 47 0.01 -2.39 10.25
C ASN A 47 1.45 -2.60 9.79
N TYR A 48 2.43 -2.03 10.50
CA TYR A 48 3.86 -2.27 10.30
C TYR A 48 4.19 -3.75 10.56
N LYS A 49 3.73 -4.30 11.69
CA LYS A 49 3.85 -5.73 12.01
C LYS A 49 3.17 -6.60 10.95
N ARG A 50 1.92 -6.30 10.58
CA ARG A 50 1.19 -7.03 9.53
C ARG A 50 1.93 -7.02 8.20
N SER A 51 2.55 -5.90 7.84
CA SER A 51 3.31 -5.78 6.59
C SER A 51 4.59 -6.63 6.59
N ILE A 52 5.29 -6.71 7.72
CA ILE A 52 6.44 -7.61 7.88
C ILE A 52 5.98 -9.07 7.82
N ASP A 53 4.96 -9.42 8.58
CA ASP A 53 4.43 -10.79 8.65
C ASP A 53 3.98 -11.24 7.25
N LYS A 54 3.27 -10.38 6.50
CA LYS A 54 2.86 -10.67 5.12
C LYS A 54 4.06 -10.80 4.16
N THR A 55 5.07 -9.93 4.28
CA THR A 55 6.29 -10.05 3.47
C THR A 55 6.96 -11.40 3.68
N LYS A 56 7.02 -11.86 4.94
CA LYS A 56 7.61 -13.15 5.29
C LYS A 56 6.80 -14.32 4.73
N THR A 57 5.49 -14.33 4.90
CA THR A 57 4.65 -15.43 4.42
C THR A 57 4.63 -15.53 2.90
N THR A 58 4.63 -14.38 2.20
CA THR A 58 4.53 -14.35 0.74
C THR A 58 5.86 -14.65 0.03
N LEU A 59 7.00 -14.30 0.63
CA LEU A 59 8.34 -14.60 0.06
C LEU A 59 8.96 -15.89 0.59
N ASP A 60 8.60 -16.29 1.81
CA ASP A 60 9.02 -17.52 2.47
C ASP A 60 10.52 -17.84 2.28
N GLY A 61 10.87 -18.99 1.69
CA GLY A 61 12.25 -19.41 1.47
C GLY A 61 13.09 -18.52 0.56
N TYR A 62 12.48 -17.63 -0.23
CA TYR A 62 13.25 -16.67 -1.05
C TYR A 62 13.77 -15.49 -0.23
N LEU A 63 13.22 -15.26 0.97
CA LEU A 63 13.64 -14.20 1.86
C LEU A 63 14.90 -14.65 2.63
N VAL A 64 16.09 -14.46 2.05
CA VAL A 64 17.39 -14.76 2.69
C VAL A 64 18.03 -13.55 3.41
N LYS A 65 17.38 -12.39 3.40
CA LYS A 65 17.82 -11.21 4.17
C LYS A 65 16.63 -10.48 4.78
N LYS A 66 16.91 -9.60 5.73
CA LYS A 66 15.91 -8.65 6.26
C LYS A 66 15.42 -7.73 5.14
N TYR A 67 14.20 -7.96 4.68
CA TYR A 67 13.55 -7.19 3.62
C TYR A 67 12.06 -7.09 3.93
N MET A 68 11.52 -5.89 3.79
CA MET A 68 10.11 -5.59 3.97
C MET A 68 9.57 -5.01 2.67
N GLN A 69 8.50 -5.59 2.14
CA GLN A 69 7.90 -5.13 0.89
C GLN A 69 7.37 -3.70 1.04
N GLY A 70 7.67 -2.86 0.04
CA GLY A 70 7.11 -1.51 -0.09
C GLY A 70 7.68 -0.48 0.88
N ILE A 71 8.75 -0.80 1.63
CA ILE A 71 9.51 0.20 2.38
C ILE A 71 10.41 0.98 1.41
N ASN A 72 9.97 2.16 0.99
CA ASN A 72 10.72 3.07 0.12
C ASN A 72 10.30 4.51 0.43
N LEU A 73 11.19 5.47 0.20
CA LEU A 73 10.93 6.90 0.34
C LEU A 73 9.71 7.37 -0.47
N LYS A 74 9.39 6.66 -1.56
CA LYS A 74 8.25 6.95 -2.44
C LYS A 74 6.93 6.27 -2.02
N SER A 75 6.93 5.43 -0.98
CA SER A 75 5.71 4.70 -0.60
C SER A 75 4.85 5.50 0.37
N ASN A 76 3.53 5.37 0.25
CA ASN A 76 2.58 6.02 1.16
C ASN A 76 2.80 5.62 2.63
N GLY A 77 3.21 4.37 2.88
CA GLY A 77 3.54 3.91 4.23
C GLY A 77 4.73 4.64 4.85
N PHE A 78 5.72 5.04 4.04
CA PHE A 78 6.84 5.85 4.52
C PHE A 78 6.39 7.27 4.88
N PHE A 79 5.51 7.89 4.09
CA PHE A 79 4.93 9.19 4.43
C PHE A 79 4.13 9.17 5.73
N ASN A 80 3.46 8.07 6.04
CA ASN A 80 2.78 7.91 7.34
C ASN A 80 3.75 7.97 8.53
N ILE A 81 4.98 7.46 8.39
CA ILE A 81 6.01 7.58 9.44
C ILE A 81 6.32 9.04 9.71
N ILE A 82 6.58 9.81 8.65
CA ILE A 82 6.92 11.24 8.72
C ILE A 82 5.74 12.04 9.28
N TRP A 83 4.52 11.74 8.84
CA TRP A 83 3.31 12.44 9.28
C TRP A 83 3.07 12.26 10.79
N ILE A 84 3.15 11.03 11.28
CA ILE A 84 3.01 10.73 12.72
C ILE A 84 4.11 11.41 13.53
N ALA A 85 5.35 11.33 13.06
CA ALA A 85 6.46 12.00 13.74
C ALA A 85 6.26 13.52 13.80
N SER A 86 5.76 14.13 12.73
CA SER A 86 5.48 15.56 12.66
C SER A 86 4.36 15.99 13.61
N LEU A 87 3.30 15.18 13.74
CA LEU A 87 2.21 15.44 14.70
C LEU A 87 2.69 15.34 16.16
N ILE A 88 3.55 14.37 16.47
CA ILE A 88 4.16 14.26 17.80
C ILE A 88 5.09 15.46 18.07
N LEU A 89 5.86 15.89 17.07
CA LEU A 89 6.75 17.05 17.19
C LEU A 89 5.96 18.35 17.40
N ALA A 90 4.83 18.52 16.72
CA ALA A 90 3.93 19.64 16.93
C ALA A 90 3.39 19.67 18.38
N GLN A 91 3.01 18.51 18.93
CA GLN A 91 2.60 18.39 20.34
C GLN A 91 3.74 18.83 21.28
N ILE A 92 4.97 18.35 21.07
CA ILE A 92 6.15 18.71 21.87
C ILE A 92 6.40 20.22 21.84
N ILE A 93 6.44 20.82 20.64
CA ILE A 93 6.70 22.25 20.46
C ILE A 93 5.60 23.09 21.14
N MET A 94 4.32 22.73 20.94
CA MET A 94 3.20 23.42 21.56
C MET A 94 3.27 23.35 23.09
N SER A 95 3.51 22.17 23.66
CA SER A 95 3.66 22.01 25.11
C SER A 95 4.83 22.83 25.67
N ALA A 96 5.97 22.87 24.97
CA ALA A 96 7.13 23.66 25.39
C ALA A 96 6.86 25.18 25.38
N ILE A 97 6.23 25.69 24.31
CA ILE A 97 5.85 27.11 24.22
C ILE A 97 4.85 27.49 25.32
N LEU A 98 3.86 26.64 25.58
CA LEU A 98 2.85 26.89 26.61
C LEU A 98 3.43 26.85 28.02
N LEU A 99 4.35 25.92 28.30
CA LEU A 99 5.11 25.91 29.56
C LEU A 99 5.88 27.21 29.75
N ALA A 100 6.63 27.65 28.75
CA ALA A 100 7.39 28.91 28.82
C ALA A 100 6.48 30.12 29.11
N LYS A 101 5.29 30.17 28.49
CA LYS A 101 4.30 31.23 28.73
C LYS A 101 3.73 31.21 30.15
N VAL A 102 3.44 30.02 30.71
CA VAL A 102 2.94 29.90 32.09
C VAL A 102 4.03 30.27 33.10
N TYR A 103 5.27 29.86 32.88
CA TYR A 103 6.41 30.24 33.73
C TYR A 103 6.72 31.74 33.69
N ALA A 104 6.53 32.39 32.54
CA ALA A 104 6.70 33.85 32.43
C ALA A 104 5.62 34.64 33.20
N LYS A 105 4.47 34.04 33.51
CA LYS A 105 3.33 34.66 34.21
C LYS A 105 3.11 34.06 35.61
N LEU A 106 4.21 34.01 36.38
CA LEU A 106 4.49 33.21 37.60
C LEU A 106 3.40 33.02 38.68
N ASP A 107 2.27 33.74 38.70
CA ASP A 107 1.29 33.68 39.80
C ASP A 107 -0.17 33.32 39.44
N VAL A 108 -0.57 33.28 38.16
CA VAL A 108 -2.01 33.19 37.83
C VAL A 108 -2.48 31.78 37.43
N ASP A 109 -1.61 30.92 36.88
CA ASP A 109 -2.08 29.78 36.08
C ASP A 109 -1.44 28.41 36.40
N LYS A 110 -0.99 28.18 37.64
CA LYS A 110 -0.35 26.91 38.08
C LYS A 110 -1.21 25.65 37.88
N LYS A 111 -2.53 25.80 37.73
CA LYS A 111 -3.49 24.69 37.50
C LYS A 111 -3.23 23.90 36.21
N TYR A 112 -2.75 24.56 35.15
CA TYR A 112 -2.55 23.93 33.83
C TYR A 112 -1.13 23.39 33.63
N LEU A 113 -0.20 23.79 34.49
CA LEU A 113 1.21 23.42 34.44
C LEU A 113 1.44 21.89 34.41
N PRO A 114 0.74 21.06 35.23
CA PRO A 114 0.87 19.61 35.15
C PRO A 114 0.49 19.03 33.78
N ILE A 115 -0.57 19.55 33.14
CA ILE A 115 -1.04 19.07 31.84
C ILE A 115 0.01 19.32 30.76
N PHE A 116 0.61 20.53 30.75
CA PHE A 116 1.63 20.87 29.77
C PHE A 116 2.93 20.07 29.98
N TYR A 117 3.31 19.80 31.23
CA TYR A 117 4.43 18.90 31.54
C TYR A 117 4.17 17.46 31.09
N ILE A 118 3.01 16.91 31.42
CA ILE A 118 2.65 15.53 31.06
C ILE A 118 2.62 15.37 29.54
N THR A 119 2.01 16.30 28.82
CA THR A 119 1.93 16.26 27.35
C THR A 119 3.28 16.45 26.67
N LEU A 120 4.20 17.21 27.27
CA LEU A 120 5.58 17.34 26.78
C LEU A 120 6.34 16.02 26.95
N ILE A 121 6.38 15.48 28.18
CA ILE A 121 7.10 14.25 28.52
C ILE A 121 6.53 13.09 27.71
N SER A 122 5.21 12.96 27.63
CA SER A 122 4.55 11.91 26.86
C SER A 122 4.82 12.05 25.37
N GLY A 123 4.89 13.27 24.83
CA GLY A 123 5.28 13.52 23.44
C GLY A 123 6.69 13.03 23.13
N ILE A 124 7.67 13.35 23.99
CA ILE A 124 9.06 12.86 23.86
C ILE A 124 9.11 11.33 23.91
N ILE A 125 8.41 10.71 24.88
CA ILE A 125 8.32 9.26 25.01
C ILE A 125 7.68 8.64 23.75
N LEU A 126 6.62 9.22 23.19
CA LEU A 126 5.98 8.74 21.98
C LEU A 126 6.95 8.80 20.79
N LEU A 127 7.71 9.88 20.62
CA LEU A 127 8.66 10.02 19.52
C LEU A 127 9.78 8.98 19.62
N LEU A 128 10.35 8.79 20.82
CA LEU A 128 11.36 7.77 21.08
C LEU A 128 10.79 6.36 20.86
N SER A 129 9.56 6.11 21.30
CA SER A 129 8.87 4.84 21.10
C SER A 129 8.63 4.55 19.63
N GLN A 130 8.31 5.56 18.83
CA GLN A 130 8.13 5.42 17.39
C GLN A 130 9.44 4.98 16.72
N ALA A 131 10.54 5.70 16.98
CA ALA A 131 11.84 5.39 16.39
C ALA A 131 12.39 4.04 16.86
N ALA A 132 12.45 3.82 18.18
CA ALA A 132 12.96 2.59 18.76
C ALA A 132 12.06 1.39 18.41
N GLY A 133 10.73 1.56 18.48
CA GLY A 133 9.77 0.51 18.18
C GLY A 133 9.86 0.01 16.74
N GLN A 134 10.06 0.91 15.76
CA GLN A 134 10.26 0.52 14.36
C GLN A 134 11.49 -0.37 14.19
N ILE A 135 12.61 0.03 14.81
CA ILE A 135 13.87 -0.72 14.77
C ILE A 135 13.69 -2.07 15.47
N ILE A 136 13.18 -2.08 16.70
CA ILE A 136 13.00 -3.30 17.50
C ILE A 136 12.11 -4.30 16.77
N ILE A 137 10.93 -3.87 16.29
CA ILE A 137 10.00 -4.75 15.58
C ILE A 137 10.66 -5.32 14.33
N PHE A 138 11.34 -4.48 13.54
CA PHE A 138 12.06 -4.95 12.35
C PHE A 138 13.13 -5.99 12.70
N TYR A 139 13.97 -5.71 13.69
CA TYR A 139 15.04 -6.63 14.06
C TYR A 139 14.53 -7.95 14.63
N VAL A 140 13.56 -7.91 15.55
CA VAL A 140 12.97 -9.09 16.20
C VAL A 140 12.20 -9.95 15.19
N LYS A 141 11.39 -9.34 14.33
CA LYS A 141 10.57 -10.09 13.36
C LYS A 141 11.38 -10.76 12.25
N PHE A 142 12.53 -10.21 11.91
CA PHE A 142 13.50 -10.81 10.98
C PHE A 142 14.67 -11.52 11.70
N ASN A 143 14.52 -11.88 12.99
CA ASN A 143 15.51 -12.66 13.73
C ASN A 143 15.25 -14.17 13.65
N TYR A 144 14.97 -14.69 12.46
CA TYR A 144 14.82 -16.13 12.21
C TYR A 144 16.04 -16.62 11.40
N PRO A 145 16.55 -17.85 11.62
CA PRO A 145 17.64 -18.39 10.81
C PRO A 145 17.21 -18.51 9.35
N GLN A 146 17.73 -17.63 8.50
CA GLN A 146 17.59 -17.69 7.06
C GLN A 146 18.80 -18.46 6.54
N TYR A 147 18.59 -19.76 6.34
CA TYR A 147 19.54 -20.76 5.83
C TYR A 147 20.94 -20.76 6.51
N LYS A 148 21.80 -21.68 6.05
CA LYS A 148 22.75 -22.44 6.87
C LYS A 148 23.93 -21.66 7.43
N SER A 149 24.24 -20.47 6.91
CA SER A 149 25.49 -19.80 7.25
C SER A 149 25.31 -18.86 8.45
N LYS A 150 26.21 -18.96 9.44
CA LYS A 150 26.29 -17.99 10.54
C LYS A 150 26.79 -16.61 10.06
N GLN A 151 27.28 -16.53 8.83
CA GLN A 151 27.78 -15.29 8.23
C GLN A 151 26.61 -14.56 7.55
N LYS A 152 26.52 -13.25 7.74
CA LYS A 152 25.47 -12.42 7.10
C LYS A 152 25.77 -12.17 5.61
N ASP A 153 26.33 -13.17 4.93
CA ASP A 153 26.70 -13.05 3.53
C ASP A 153 25.54 -13.48 2.64
N ILE A 154 24.96 -12.50 1.95
CA ILE A 154 23.84 -12.70 1.04
C ILE A 154 24.23 -13.65 -0.09
N GLU A 155 25.48 -13.64 -0.56
CA GLU A 155 25.91 -14.50 -1.65
C GLU A 155 25.90 -15.97 -1.25
N ALA A 156 26.49 -16.28 -0.09
CA ALA A 156 26.51 -17.65 0.44
C ALA A 156 25.09 -18.22 0.66
N GLU A 157 24.16 -17.39 1.13
CA GLU A 157 22.76 -17.80 1.30
C GLU A 157 22.04 -18.00 -0.04
N LEU A 158 22.35 -17.19 -1.06
CA LEU A 158 21.78 -17.36 -2.41
C LEU A 158 22.30 -18.62 -3.10
N VAL A 159 23.57 -18.96 -2.92
CA VAL A 159 24.14 -20.24 -3.40
C VAL A 159 23.45 -21.42 -2.71
N SER A 160 23.25 -21.33 -1.39
CA SER A 160 22.52 -22.35 -0.63
C SER A 160 21.07 -22.50 -1.08
N LEU A 161 20.40 -21.39 -1.39
CA LEU A 161 19.04 -21.39 -1.92
C LEU A 161 18.96 -22.03 -3.30
N LYS A 162 19.93 -21.73 -4.19
CA LYS A 162 20.05 -22.37 -5.51
C LYS A 162 20.19 -23.89 -5.39
N GLU A 163 21.05 -24.37 -4.49
CA GLU A 163 21.24 -25.80 -4.25
C GLU A 163 19.95 -26.44 -3.73
N PHE A 164 19.32 -25.83 -2.73
CA PHE A 164 18.07 -26.31 -2.13
C PHE A 164 16.91 -26.40 -3.15
N LYS A 165 16.83 -25.43 -4.07
CA LYS A 165 15.78 -25.34 -5.08
C LYS A 165 16.14 -25.97 -6.43
N SER A 166 17.32 -26.56 -6.56
CA SER A 166 17.87 -27.03 -7.84
C SER A 166 16.96 -27.95 -8.66
N ALA A 167 16.13 -28.77 -8.00
CA ALA A 167 15.16 -29.66 -8.66
C ALA A 167 13.97 -28.93 -9.30
N GLU A 168 13.62 -27.74 -8.81
CA GLU A 168 12.50 -26.92 -9.30
C GLU A 168 12.95 -25.93 -10.41
N LEU A 169 14.26 -25.76 -10.61
CA LEU A 169 14.81 -24.77 -11.55
C LEU A 169 14.81 -25.30 -12.98
N ASN A 170 14.14 -24.57 -13.88
CA ASN A 170 14.19 -24.86 -15.30
C ASN A 170 15.50 -24.32 -15.90
N LYS A 171 16.36 -25.20 -16.41
CA LYS A 171 17.61 -24.81 -17.08
C LYS A 171 17.39 -24.12 -18.43
N ASN A 172 16.24 -24.33 -19.05
CA ASN A 172 15.85 -23.78 -20.35
C ASN A 172 14.97 -22.53 -20.16
N TYR A 173 15.40 -21.57 -19.36
CA TYR A 173 14.71 -20.29 -19.24
C TYR A 173 15.10 -19.35 -20.41
N PRO A 174 14.18 -18.52 -20.92
CA PRO A 174 14.45 -17.62 -22.03
C PRO A 174 15.37 -16.48 -21.62
N ASN A 175 16.33 -16.10 -22.47
CA ASN A 175 17.19 -14.95 -22.17
C ASN A 175 16.44 -13.62 -22.22
N LYS A 176 15.46 -13.49 -23.13
CA LYS A 176 14.64 -12.30 -23.29
C LYS A 176 13.16 -12.66 -23.44
N ILE A 177 12.32 -11.84 -22.82
CA ILE A 177 10.88 -11.86 -22.98
C ILE A 177 10.48 -10.49 -23.55
N ASN A 178 9.81 -10.49 -24.70
CA ASN A 178 9.29 -9.29 -25.33
C ASN A 178 7.76 -9.32 -25.27
N ILE A 179 7.16 -8.26 -24.77
CA ILE A 179 5.70 -8.08 -24.74
C ILE A 179 5.35 -7.04 -25.80
N ASP A 180 4.24 -7.26 -26.51
CA ASP A 180 3.64 -6.23 -27.36
C ASP A 180 3.00 -5.14 -26.47
N PHE A 181 3.81 -4.15 -26.10
CA PHE A 181 3.38 -3.06 -25.23
C PHE A 181 2.40 -2.09 -25.91
N ASP A 182 2.42 -1.97 -27.24
CA ASP A 182 1.49 -1.08 -27.94
C ASP A 182 0.07 -1.65 -27.86
N ARG A 183 -0.08 -2.96 -28.08
CA ARG A 183 -1.35 -3.66 -27.89
C ARG A 183 -1.78 -3.64 -26.43
N LEU A 184 -0.88 -3.98 -25.51
CA LEU A 184 -1.20 -3.99 -24.07
C LEU A 184 -1.61 -2.61 -23.55
N LYS A 185 -1.01 -1.53 -24.04
CA LYS A 185 -1.34 -0.17 -23.61
C LYS A 185 -2.75 0.25 -24.05
N ASN A 186 -3.23 -0.25 -25.18
CA ASN A 186 -4.61 0.00 -25.64
C ASN A 186 -5.65 -0.70 -24.77
N ASP A 187 -5.31 -1.85 -24.19
CA ASP A 187 -6.22 -2.64 -23.36
C ASP A 187 -6.09 -2.33 -21.86
N ASN A 188 -4.87 -2.06 -21.39
CA ASN A 188 -4.57 -1.77 -19.99
C ASN A 188 -3.26 -0.99 -19.82
N VAL A 189 -3.36 0.35 -19.82
CA VAL A 189 -2.22 1.27 -19.65
C VAL A 189 -1.45 1.01 -18.35
N LEU A 190 -2.16 0.75 -17.24
CA LEU A 190 -1.54 0.56 -15.92
C LEU A 190 -0.70 -0.71 -15.87
N LEU A 191 -1.25 -1.81 -16.39
CA LEU A 191 -0.54 -3.07 -16.51
C LEU A 191 0.68 -2.97 -17.44
N SER A 192 0.54 -2.26 -18.57
CA SER A 192 1.67 -1.99 -19.46
C SER A 192 2.83 -1.33 -18.72
N ASN A 193 2.57 -0.31 -17.90
CA ASN A 193 3.61 0.41 -17.16
C ASN A 193 4.38 -0.49 -16.18
N ILE A 194 3.71 -1.47 -15.57
CA ILE A 194 4.32 -2.43 -14.66
C ILE A 194 5.15 -3.44 -15.44
N LEU A 195 4.54 -4.07 -16.44
CA LEU A 195 5.18 -5.13 -17.21
C LEU A 195 6.39 -4.60 -18.00
N THR A 196 6.38 -3.35 -18.47
CA THR A 196 7.57 -2.72 -19.06
C THR A 196 8.73 -2.69 -18.08
N ARG A 197 8.50 -2.29 -16.82
CA ARG A 197 9.55 -2.28 -15.79
C ARG A 197 10.01 -3.70 -15.44
N TRP A 198 9.10 -4.66 -15.41
CA TRP A 198 9.42 -6.04 -15.08
C TRP A 198 10.24 -6.71 -16.19
N MET A 199 9.83 -6.57 -17.44
CA MET A 199 10.57 -7.07 -18.60
C MET A 199 11.93 -6.38 -18.73
N GLN A 200 12.00 -5.07 -18.50
CA GLN A 200 13.29 -4.36 -18.49
C GLN A 200 14.24 -4.95 -17.45
N PHE A 201 13.76 -5.20 -16.22
CA PHE A 201 14.57 -5.85 -15.20
C PHE A 201 14.97 -7.27 -15.63
N TYR A 202 14.02 -8.11 -16.03
CA TYR A 202 14.28 -9.49 -16.44
C TYR A 202 15.32 -9.57 -17.56
N ASN A 203 15.17 -8.77 -18.61
CA ASN A 203 16.04 -8.78 -19.77
C ASN A 203 17.45 -8.29 -19.42
N GLN A 204 17.56 -7.24 -18.59
CA GLN A 204 18.82 -6.57 -18.27
C GLN A 204 19.49 -7.06 -16.98
N MET A 205 18.92 -8.04 -16.27
CA MET A 205 19.37 -8.37 -14.91
C MET A 205 20.84 -8.82 -14.84
N ASN A 206 21.33 -9.50 -15.87
CA ASN A 206 22.70 -10.03 -15.96
C ASN A 206 23.57 -9.27 -16.98
N GLU A 207 23.05 -8.17 -17.56
CA GLU A 207 23.78 -7.42 -18.58
C GLU A 207 24.78 -6.45 -17.93
N ASP A 208 25.95 -6.33 -18.57
CA ASP A 208 26.98 -5.35 -18.23
C ASP A 208 26.87 -4.13 -19.14
N LYS A 209 27.00 -2.94 -18.54
CA LYS A 209 27.09 -1.67 -19.25
C LYS A 209 28.55 -1.26 -19.42
N ILE A 210 28.88 -0.83 -20.63
CA ILE A 210 30.17 -0.20 -20.92
C ILE A 210 30.17 1.22 -20.34
N VAL A 211 31.12 1.50 -19.45
CA VAL A 211 31.36 2.82 -18.86
C VAL A 211 32.70 3.33 -19.33
N THR A 212 32.66 4.35 -20.19
CA THR A 212 33.86 5.04 -20.69
C THR A 212 34.21 6.20 -19.79
N THR A 213 35.36 6.14 -19.12
CA THR A 213 35.86 7.26 -18.31
C THR A 213 37.22 7.69 -18.84
N LYS A 214 37.26 8.89 -19.46
CA LYS A 214 38.39 9.68 -19.95
C LYS A 214 39.46 9.01 -20.85
N THR A 215 39.78 7.73 -20.70
CA THR A 215 40.67 6.96 -21.60
C THR A 215 40.54 5.43 -21.46
N GLN A 216 39.66 4.91 -20.60
CA GLN A 216 39.48 3.47 -20.40
C GLN A 216 38.00 3.07 -20.50
N GLN A 217 37.73 1.97 -21.21
CA GLN A 217 36.44 1.29 -21.22
C GLN A 217 36.43 0.24 -20.11
N THR A 218 35.49 0.37 -19.18
CA THR A 218 35.27 -0.63 -18.11
C THR A 218 33.85 -1.16 -18.22
N THR A 219 33.67 -2.47 -18.06
CA THR A 219 32.34 -3.07 -17.93
C THR A 219 31.89 -3.00 -16.48
N LYS A 220 30.64 -2.58 -16.25
CA LYS A 220 30.01 -2.59 -14.93
C LYS A 220 28.62 -3.18 -15.04
N PRO A 221 28.18 -4.02 -14.09
CA PRO A 221 26.82 -4.57 -14.13
C PRO A 221 25.80 -3.44 -14.06
N ILE A 222 24.73 -3.53 -14.86
CA ILE A 222 23.63 -2.54 -14.89
C ILE A 222 23.01 -2.39 -13.49
N TYR A 223 22.94 -3.49 -12.75
CA TYR A 223 22.39 -3.54 -11.42
C TYR A 223 23.42 -4.09 -10.43
N SER A 224 23.60 -3.43 -9.29
CA SER A 224 24.35 -4.05 -8.18
C SER A 224 23.61 -5.28 -7.65
N GLN A 225 24.33 -6.26 -7.13
CA GLN A 225 23.72 -7.51 -6.63
C GLN A 225 22.62 -7.28 -5.59
N LYS A 226 22.80 -6.32 -4.69
CA LYS A 226 21.80 -5.92 -3.68
C LYS A 226 20.53 -5.38 -4.33
N LYS A 227 20.68 -4.58 -5.40
CA LYS A 227 19.57 -4.02 -6.17
C LYS A 227 18.86 -5.09 -6.98
N GLN A 228 19.59 -5.96 -7.67
CA GLN A 228 19.03 -7.12 -8.37
C GLN A 228 18.18 -7.98 -7.43
N TYR A 229 18.72 -8.34 -6.26
CA TYR A 229 18.01 -9.15 -5.30
C TYR A 229 16.76 -8.45 -4.73
N ASN A 230 16.83 -7.15 -4.44
CA ASN A 230 15.64 -6.39 -4.01
C ASN A 230 14.56 -6.32 -5.08
N LEU A 231 14.93 -6.16 -6.35
CA LEU A 231 13.98 -6.12 -7.47
C LEU A 231 13.36 -7.50 -7.71
N PHE A 232 14.17 -8.56 -7.63
CA PHE A 232 13.69 -9.94 -7.65
C PHE A 232 12.65 -10.21 -6.55
N LEU A 233 12.96 -9.90 -5.29
CA LEU A 233 12.01 -10.05 -4.19
C LEU A 233 10.75 -9.20 -4.39
N ASN A 234 10.90 -7.99 -4.92
CA ASN A 234 9.75 -7.10 -5.13
C ASN A 234 8.76 -7.66 -6.14
N GLN A 235 9.26 -8.17 -7.27
CA GLN A 235 8.43 -8.78 -8.31
C GLN A 235 7.83 -10.10 -7.84
N LEU A 236 8.65 -10.97 -7.23
CA LEU A 236 8.18 -12.24 -6.69
C LEU A 236 7.09 -12.06 -5.64
N PHE A 237 7.24 -11.09 -4.73
CA PHE A 237 6.20 -10.74 -3.77
C PHE A 237 4.90 -10.35 -4.46
N LYS A 238 4.98 -9.47 -5.48
CA LYS A 238 3.79 -8.95 -6.17
C LYS A 238 3.05 -10.05 -6.93
N ILE A 239 3.77 -10.95 -7.59
CA ILE A 239 3.18 -12.10 -8.28
C ILE A 239 2.51 -13.05 -7.29
N ASN A 240 3.21 -13.45 -6.23
CA ASN A 240 2.65 -14.36 -5.23
C ASN A 240 1.42 -13.73 -4.53
N TYR A 241 1.50 -12.44 -4.18
CA TYR A 241 0.38 -11.71 -3.58
C TYR A 241 -0.79 -11.57 -4.55
N PHE A 242 -0.52 -11.41 -5.84
CA PHE A 242 -1.54 -11.35 -6.89
C PHE A 242 -2.34 -12.66 -6.93
N HIS A 243 -1.66 -13.82 -7.03
CA HIS A 243 -2.33 -15.12 -7.05
C HIS A 243 -3.11 -15.41 -5.76
N GLU A 244 -2.51 -15.15 -4.60
CA GLU A 244 -3.17 -15.31 -3.30
C GLU A 244 -4.46 -14.46 -3.22
N THR A 245 -4.38 -13.20 -3.63
CA THR A 245 -5.52 -12.28 -3.59
C THR A 245 -6.60 -12.66 -4.61
N LEU A 246 -6.21 -13.12 -5.81
CA LEU A 246 -7.13 -13.58 -6.83
C LEU A 246 -7.89 -14.83 -6.37
N GLU A 247 -7.21 -15.79 -5.73
CA GLU A 247 -7.84 -16.96 -5.14
C GLU A 247 -8.86 -16.59 -4.06
N ASP A 248 -8.52 -15.63 -3.19
CA ASP A 248 -9.43 -15.11 -2.16
C ASP A 248 -10.66 -14.41 -2.76
N ILE A 249 -10.46 -13.64 -3.84
CA ILE A 249 -11.56 -12.98 -4.57
C ILE A 249 -12.51 -14.05 -5.15
N ASN A 250 -11.96 -15.03 -5.87
CA ASN A 250 -12.75 -16.09 -6.49
C ASN A 250 -13.53 -16.91 -5.45
N LYS A 251 -12.93 -17.19 -4.28
CA LYS A 251 -13.63 -17.85 -3.16
C LYS A 251 -14.79 -17.03 -2.63
N LYS A 252 -14.60 -15.72 -2.43
CA LYS A 252 -15.67 -14.82 -1.96
C LYS A 252 -16.80 -14.69 -2.98
N GLU A 253 -16.46 -14.60 -4.27
CA GLU A 253 -17.44 -14.57 -5.35
C GLU A 253 -18.25 -15.86 -5.41
N ALA A 254 -17.60 -17.02 -5.32
CA ALA A 254 -18.27 -18.32 -5.27
C ALA A 254 -19.20 -18.44 -4.06
N GLN A 255 -18.76 -18.02 -2.87
CA GLN A 255 -19.61 -18.00 -1.65
C GLN A 255 -20.82 -17.07 -1.83
N ARG A 256 -20.64 -15.91 -2.45
CA ARG A 256 -21.74 -14.97 -2.72
C ARG A 256 -22.74 -15.55 -3.71
N ALA A 257 -22.25 -16.21 -4.77
CA ALA A 257 -23.10 -16.92 -5.73
C ALA A 257 -23.92 -18.02 -5.05
N GLN A 258 -23.28 -18.84 -4.20
CA GLN A 258 -23.98 -19.87 -3.41
C GLN A 258 -25.04 -19.28 -2.48
N MET A 259 -24.75 -18.20 -1.76
CA MET A 259 -25.76 -17.53 -0.92
C MET A 259 -26.93 -16.96 -1.73
N LEU A 260 -26.69 -16.48 -2.94
CA LEU A 260 -27.74 -15.98 -3.84
C LEU A 260 -28.59 -17.13 -4.39
N GLU A 261 -27.99 -18.26 -4.75
CA GLU A 261 -28.70 -19.47 -5.17
C GLU A 261 -29.53 -20.07 -4.02
N GLU A 262 -29.00 -20.14 -2.80
CA GLU A 262 -29.74 -20.58 -1.62
C GLU A 262 -30.90 -19.63 -1.26
N ASN A 263 -30.71 -18.32 -1.43
CA ASN A 263 -31.77 -17.33 -1.22
C ASN A 263 -32.83 -17.38 -2.32
N ASN A 264 -32.47 -17.66 -3.57
CA ASN A 264 -33.43 -17.86 -4.65
C ASN A 264 -34.23 -19.16 -4.44
N ASN A 265 -33.57 -20.24 -4.06
CA ASN A 265 -34.22 -21.52 -3.72
C ASN A 265 -35.12 -21.41 -2.47
N LYS A 266 -34.78 -20.54 -1.50
CA LYS A 266 -35.66 -20.21 -0.36
C LYS A 266 -36.80 -19.27 -0.73
N LYS A 267 -36.60 -18.36 -1.69
CA LYS A 267 -37.67 -17.49 -2.22
C LYS A 267 -38.72 -18.32 -2.95
N ASP A 268 -38.34 -19.37 -3.68
CA ASP A 268 -39.32 -20.25 -4.35
C ASP A 268 -40.20 -21.07 -3.40
N ALA A 269 -39.80 -21.22 -2.12
CA ALA A 269 -40.58 -21.95 -1.13
C ALA A 269 -41.66 -21.11 -0.42
N ILE A 270 -41.56 -19.77 -0.42
CA ILE A 270 -42.55 -18.87 0.19
C ILE A 270 -42.60 -17.54 -0.59
N ILE A 271 -43.35 -17.49 -1.68
CA ILE A 271 -43.69 -16.22 -2.34
C ILE A 271 -45.14 -15.86 -2.00
N SER A 272 -45.33 -14.98 -1.01
CA SER A 272 -46.59 -14.22 -0.90
C SER A 272 -46.66 -13.16 -2.00
N GLU A 273 -47.87 -12.82 -2.48
CA GLU A 273 -48.10 -11.81 -3.54
C GLU A 273 -47.47 -10.45 -3.23
N GLU A 274 -47.36 -10.11 -1.95
CA GLU A 274 -46.77 -8.85 -1.46
C GLU A 274 -45.27 -8.75 -1.80
N THR A 275 -44.54 -9.87 -1.78
CA THR A 275 -43.12 -9.93 -2.13
C THR A 275 -42.91 -9.86 -3.65
N LYS A 276 -43.87 -10.33 -4.47
CA LYS A 276 -43.83 -10.15 -5.93
C LYS A 276 -43.99 -8.68 -6.30
N ILE A 277 -44.97 -8.00 -5.69
CA ILE A 277 -45.22 -6.58 -5.92
C ILE A 277 -44.01 -5.75 -5.47
N GLN A 278 -43.40 -6.05 -4.33
CA GLN A 278 -42.19 -5.35 -3.88
C GLN A 278 -40.99 -5.58 -4.81
N ASN A 279 -40.76 -6.81 -5.29
CA ASN A 279 -39.69 -7.07 -6.26
C ASN A 279 -39.95 -6.40 -7.61
N GLU A 280 -41.21 -6.30 -8.03
CA GLU A 280 -41.62 -5.60 -9.25
C GLU A 280 -41.44 -4.09 -9.10
N VAL A 281 -41.80 -3.51 -7.96
CA VAL A 281 -41.53 -2.10 -7.64
C VAL A 281 -40.03 -1.81 -7.57
N GLU A 282 -39.23 -2.71 -7.00
CA GLU A 282 -37.77 -2.56 -6.93
C GLU A 282 -37.12 -2.73 -8.31
N TRP A 283 -37.64 -3.62 -9.15
CA TRP A 283 -37.22 -3.77 -10.55
C TRP A 283 -37.62 -2.54 -11.38
N MET A 284 -38.83 -2.02 -11.20
CA MET A 284 -39.28 -0.79 -11.85
C MET A 284 -38.42 0.41 -11.42
N LYS A 285 -38.05 0.52 -10.14
CA LYS A 285 -37.10 1.55 -9.68
C LYS A 285 -35.72 1.39 -10.30
N LYS A 286 -35.17 0.16 -10.35
CA LYS A 286 -33.88 -0.11 -11.00
C LYS A 286 -33.93 0.19 -12.50
N MET A 287 -35.05 -0.06 -13.17
CA MET A 287 -35.26 0.26 -14.58
C MET A 287 -35.46 1.76 -14.81
N ASP A 288 -36.11 2.47 -13.88
CA ASP A 288 -36.30 3.91 -13.95
C ASP A 288 -35.02 4.68 -13.65
N ASP A 289 -34.20 4.20 -12.71
CA ASP A 289 -32.84 4.71 -12.45
C ASP A 289 -31.90 4.42 -13.64
N LYS A 290 -32.01 3.24 -14.25
CA LYS A 290 -31.28 2.90 -15.48
C LYS A 290 -31.76 3.74 -16.68
N SER A 291 -33.05 4.04 -16.76
CA SER A 291 -33.67 4.93 -17.76
C SER A 291 -33.25 6.39 -17.55
N LYS A 292 -33.14 6.85 -16.30
CA LYS A 292 -32.58 8.17 -15.95
C LYS A 292 -31.12 8.27 -16.33
N LEU A 293 -30.29 7.27 -16.02
CA LEU A 293 -28.90 7.19 -16.46
C LEU A 293 -28.79 7.17 -17.99
N LEU A 294 -29.65 6.42 -18.68
CA LEU A 294 -29.70 6.39 -20.14
C LEU A 294 -30.19 7.72 -20.74
N LYS A 295 -31.10 8.44 -20.06
CA LYS A 295 -31.57 9.77 -20.48
C LYS A 295 -30.52 10.86 -20.24
N GLU A 296 -29.85 10.84 -19.09
CA GLU A 296 -28.70 11.69 -18.77
C GLU A 296 -27.53 11.43 -19.74
N HIS A 297 -27.38 10.19 -20.25
CA HIS A 297 -26.44 9.87 -21.32
C HIS A 297 -26.97 10.15 -22.75
N SER A 298 -28.29 10.20 -22.97
CA SER A 298 -28.87 10.52 -24.29
C SER A 298 -28.77 12.01 -24.66
N GLU A 299 -28.61 12.88 -23.67
CA GLU A 299 -28.32 14.31 -23.87
C GLU A 299 -26.80 14.60 -23.97
N SER A 300 -25.95 13.58 -23.79
CA SER A 300 -24.51 13.72 -24.03
C SER A 300 -24.21 13.49 -25.50
N LYS A 301 -23.56 14.48 -26.13
CA LYS A 301 -23.01 14.47 -27.51
C LYS A 301 -22.57 13.07 -27.92
N GLU A 302 -22.83 12.70 -29.19
CA GLU A 302 -22.32 11.49 -29.85
C GLU A 302 -20.89 11.17 -29.39
N MET A 303 -20.79 10.30 -28.39
CA MET A 303 -19.53 9.95 -27.76
C MET A 303 -18.86 8.91 -28.65
N SER A 304 -17.58 9.11 -28.97
CA SER A 304 -16.87 8.14 -29.81
C SER A 304 -16.82 6.78 -29.11
N LYS A 305 -16.75 5.68 -29.89
CA LYS A 305 -16.68 4.31 -29.32
C LYS A 305 -15.52 4.16 -28.32
N ASP A 306 -14.43 4.88 -28.56
CA ASP A 306 -13.24 4.86 -27.70
C ASP A 306 -13.47 5.61 -26.38
N GLU A 307 -14.16 6.74 -26.40
CA GLU A 307 -14.57 7.45 -25.17
C GLU A 307 -15.61 6.66 -24.37
N PHE A 308 -16.53 5.97 -25.03
CA PHE A 308 -17.49 5.10 -24.36
C PHE A 308 -16.79 3.91 -23.68
N LYS A 309 -15.86 3.23 -24.38
CA LYS A 309 -15.06 2.14 -23.82
C LYS A 309 -14.26 2.64 -22.60
N LYS A 310 -13.60 3.79 -22.74
CA LYS A 310 -12.84 4.41 -21.65
C LYS A 310 -13.72 4.72 -20.43
N ASN A 311 -14.88 5.34 -20.63
CA ASN A 311 -15.81 5.66 -19.54
C ASN A 311 -16.40 4.41 -18.88
N TYR A 312 -16.67 3.35 -19.66
CA TYR A 312 -17.09 2.06 -19.14
C TYR A 312 -16.01 1.39 -18.30
N ASP A 313 -14.76 1.37 -18.78
CA ASP A 313 -13.63 0.82 -18.04
C ASP A 313 -13.36 1.60 -16.75
N GLU A 314 -13.46 2.94 -16.80
CA GLU A 314 -13.37 3.80 -15.61
C GLU A 314 -14.51 3.53 -14.61
N TYR A 315 -15.74 3.32 -15.09
CA TYR A 315 -16.90 2.96 -14.26
C TYR A 315 -16.72 1.58 -13.60
N VAL A 316 -16.30 0.55 -14.36
CA VAL A 316 -16.02 -0.78 -13.82
C VAL A 316 -14.89 -0.72 -12.79
N ALA A 317 -13.85 0.07 -13.04
CA ALA A 317 -12.76 0.30 -12.10
C ALA A 317 -13.26 0.98 -10.81
N MET A 318 -14.12 2.00 -10.92
CA MET A 318 -14.73 2.66 -9.76
C MET A 318 -15.67 1.72 -8.99
N SER A 319 -16.43 0.89 -9.70
CA SER A 319 -17.30 -0.11 -9.06
C SER A 319 -16.49 -1.17 -8.31
N ARG A 320 -15.38 -1.64 -8.89
CA ARG A 320 -14.45 -2.58 -8.22
C ARG A 320 -13.69 -1.93 -7.07
N SER A 321 -13.39 -0.63 -7.15
CA SER A 321 -12.77 0.11 -6.03
C SER A 321 -13.73 0.32 -4.84
N MET A 322 -15.03 0.18 -5.06
CA MET A 322 -16.03 0.27 -3.99
C MET A 322 -16.55 -1.10 -3.52
N ASP A 323 -16.22 -2.19 -4.23
CA ASP A 323 -16.65 -3.54 -3.87
C ASP A 323 -15.79 -4.13 -2.71
N PRO A 324 -16.41 -4.54 -1.59
CA PRO A 324 -15.71 -5.20 -0.48
C PRO A 324 -14.92 -6.45 -0.87
N ILE A 325 -15.30 -7.14 -1.95
CA ILE A 325 -14.59 -8.34 -2.45
C ILE A 325 -13.16 -7.97 -2.87
N TYR A 326 -13.01 -6.83 -3.56
CA TYR A 326 -11.75 -6.31 -4.10
C TYR A 326 -11.00 -5.41 -3.10
N GLN A 327 -11.48 -5.30 -1.85
CA GLN A 327 -10.83 -4.50 -0.83
C GLN A 327 -9.41 -4.97 -0.50
N SER A 328 -9.00 -6.21 -0.84
CA SER A 328 -7.63 -6.72 -0.62
C SER A 328 -6.64 -6.27 -1.70
N SER A 329 -7.10 -5.98 -2.92
CA SER A 329 -6.24 -5.57 -4.05
C SER A 329 -5.97 -4.07 -4.10
N GLN A 330 -6.86 -3.25 -3.52
CA GLN A 330 -6.72 -1.79 -3.54
C GLN A 330 -5.46 -1.28 -2.83
N LYS A 331 -5.04 -0.05 -3.12
CA LYS A 331 -3.95 0.56 -2.37
C LYS A 331 -4.36 0.84 -0.93
N ASN A 332 -3.45 0.62 0.02
CA ASN A 332 -3.67 0.94 1.43
C ASN A 332 -2.48 1.70 1.99
N SER A 333 -2.69 2.95 2.40
CA SER A 333 -1.61 3.79 2.91
C SER A 333 -0.97 3.26 4.20
N TRP A 334 -1.70 2.47 5.00
CA TRP A 334 -1.19 1.89 6.24
C TRP A 334 -0.40 0.59 6.04
N LEU A 335 -0.65 -0.13 4.94
CA LEU A 335 0.01 -1.41 4.65
C LEU A 335 1.06 -1.20 3.55
N PHE A 336 2.32 -1.36 3.90
CA PHE A 336 3.44 -1.04 3.01
C PHE A 336 3.43 -1.88 1.73
N TYR A 337 2.95 -3.12 1.81
CA TYR A 337 2.94 -4.05 0.68
C TYR A 337 1.80 -3.83 -0.32
N ARG A 338 0.78 -3.03 0.02
CA ARG A 338 -0.34 -2.66 -0.86
C ARG A 338 -0.07 -1.30 -1.49
N ASP A 339 0.94 -1.27 -2.35
CA ASP A 339 1.32 -0.09 -3.13
C ASP A 339 0.44 0.05 -4.39
N ALA A 340 0.66 1.12 -5.14
CA ALA A 340 -0.09 1.37 -6.37
C ALA A 340 0.16 0.30 -7.43
N GLU A 341 1.36 -0.27 -7.50
CA GLU A 341 1.66 -1.32 -8.49
C GLU A 341 0.87 -2.60 -8.22
N VAL A 342 0.60 -2.92 -6.97
CA VAL A 342 -0.31 -4.03 -6.63
C VAL A 342 -1.71 -3.74 -7.12
N GLU A 343 -2.25 -2.55 -6.87
CA GLU A 343 -3.60 -2.16 -7.30
C GLU A 343 -3.74 -2.17 -8.83
N ASP A 344 -2.75 -1.63 -9.54
CA ASP A 344 -2.68 -1.60 -11.00
C ASP A 344 -2.74 -3.01 -11.65
N LEU A 345 -2.19 -4.05 -10.99
CA LEU A 345 -2.30 -5.45 -11.47
C LEU A 345 -3.74 -5.94 -11.47
N PHE A 346 -4.59 -5.39 -10.61
CA PHE A 346 -6.01 -5.77 -10.48
C PHE A 346 -6.96 -4.86 -11.26
N TYR A 347 -6.44 -3.88 -12.03
CA TYR A 347 -7.26 -3.00 -12.85
C TYR A 347 -8.13 -3.78 -13.85
N ASN A 348 -7.50 -4.71 -14.58
CA ASN A 348 -8.20 -5.67 -15.44
C ASN A 348 -7.49 -7.03 -15.43
N VAL A 349 -8.01 -7.95 -14.61
CA VAL A 349 -7.45 -9.28 -14.39
C VAL A 349 -7.70 -10.23 -15.58
N ASN A 350 -8.59 -9.90 -16.51
CA ASN A 350 -8.87 -10.75 -17.67
C ASN A 350 -8.08 -10.29 -18.91
N THR A 351 -7.04 -9.46 -18.72
CA THR A 351 -6.22 -8.98 -19.82
C THR A 351 -5.39 -10.12 -20.41
N ILE A 352 -5.42 -10.27 -21.73
CA ILE A 352 -4.57 -11.21 -22.46
C ILE A 352 -3.23 -10.54 -22.76
N ILE A 353 -2.14 -11.23 -22.45
CA ILE A 353 -0.77 -10.80 -22.68
C ILE A 353 -0.24 -11.48 -23.95
N HIS A 354 0.20 -10.66 -24.91
CA HIS A 354 0.85 -11.10 -26.13
C HIS A 354 2.36 -10.95 -25.98
N TYR A 355 3.10 -12.05 -26.04
CA TYR A 355 4.54 -12.05 -25.80
C TYR A 355 5.29 -13.05 -26.67
N THR A 356 6.58 -12.81 -26.85
CA THR A 356 7.52 -13.71 -27.54
C THR A 356 8.69 -14.06 -26.63
N LEU A 357 9.17 -15.29 -26.76
CA LEU A 357 10.33 -15.81 -26.06
C LEU A 357 11.52 -15.85 -27.02
N GLU A 358 12.66 -15.29 -26.62
CA GLU A 358 13.94 -15.37 -27.34
C GLU A 358 13.89 -15.03 -28.85
N ASN A 359 13.56 -13.78 -29.22
CA ASN A 359 13.52 -13.31 -30.63
C ASN A 359 12.74 -14.24 -31.61
N ASN A 360 11.98 -15.22 -31.12
CA ASN A 360 11.21 -16.12 -31.95
C ASN A 360 10.02 -15.36 -32.56
N GLU A 361 9.65 -15.74 -33.77
CA GLU A 361 8.51 -15.17 -34.49
C GLU A 361 7.16 -15.64 -33.93
N ILE A 362 7.15 -16.66 -33.06
CA ILE A 362 5.93 -17.23 -32.48
C ILE A 362 5.42 -16.33 -31.36
N VAL A 363 4.26 -15.72 -31.60
CA VAL A 363 3.50 -14.95 -30.61
C VAL A 363 2.69 -15.90 -29.74
N LEU A 364 2.93 -15.84 -28.43
CA LEU A 364 2.16 -16.55 -27.40
C LEU A 364 1.12 -15.60 -26.81
N GLU A 365 -0.04 -16.16 -26.46
CA GLU A 365 -1.16 -15.42 -25.87
C GLU A 365 -1.60 -16.14 -24.59
N LYS A 366 -1.62 -15.43 -23.46
CA LYS A 366 -2.04 -15.97 -22.16
C LYS A 366 -2.79 -14.94 -21.35
N GLU A 367 -3.73 -15.38 -20.52
CA GLU A 367 -4.31 -14.50 -19.50
C GLU A 367 -3.23 -14.05 -18.51
N ILE A 368 -3.40 -12.87 -17.92
CA ILE A 368 -2.42 -12.29 -16.97
C ILE A 368 -2.04 -13.28 -15.86
N SER A 369 -2.99 -14.04 -15.31
CA SER A 369 -2.71 -14.99 -14.23
C SER A 369 -1.74 -16.07 -14.70
N GLU A 370 -2.02 -16.69 -15.84
CA GLU A 370 -1.16 -17.74 -16.40
C GLU A 370 0.20 -17.20 -16.85
N PHE A 371 0.22 -16.01 -17.46
CA PHE A 371 1.44 -15.33 -17.86
C PHE A 371 2.33 -15.02 -16.65
N LEU A 372 1.76 -14.50 -15.57
CA LEU A 372 2.51 -14.17 -14.35
C LEU A 372 3.10 -15.41 -13.67
N GLU A 373 2.39 -16.53 -13.71
CA GLU A 373 2.90 -17.81 -13.20
C GLU A 373 4.08 -18.33 -14.03
N GLU A 374 3.97 -18.29 -15.37
CA GLU A 374 5.08 -18.63 -16.26
C GLU A 374 6.28 -17.70 -16.06
N TYR A 375 6.02 -16.39 -16.04
CA TYR A 375 7.03 -15.37 -15.80
C TYR A 375 7.74 -15.58 -14.45
N LYS A 376 6.99 -15.92 -13.39
CA LYS A 376 7.56 -16.22 -12.06
C LYS A 376 8.58 -17.35 -12.14
N ASN A 377 8.25 -18.43 -12.83
CA ASN A 377 9.13 -19.59 -12.97
C ASN A 377 10.41 -19.24 -13.76
N HIS A 378 10.26 -18.44 -14.82
CA HIS A 378 11.40 -17.91 -15.58
C HIS A 378 12.27 -16.95 -14.76
N LEU A 379 11.66 -16.07 -13.97
CA LEU A 379 12.33 -15.11 -13.11
C LEU A 379 13.16 -15.81 -12.04
N ILE A 380 12.59 -16.80 -11.35
CA ILE A 380 13.29 -17.60 -10.33
C ILE A 380 14.46 -18.35 -10.96
N SER A 381 14.22 -19.03 -12.08
CA SER A 381 15.25 -19.82 -12.77
C SER A 381 16.41 -18.94 -13.24
N LYS A 382 16.12 -17.81 -13.89
CA LYS A 382 17.16 -16.87 -14.35
C LYS A 382 17.95 -16.27 -13.19
N PHE A 383 17.27 -15.88 -12.09
CA PHE A 383 17.93 -15.29 -10.93
C PHE A 383 18.85 -16.26 -10.19
N LEU A 384 18.40 -17.50 -9.95
CA LEU A 384 19.16 -18.48 -9.19
C LEU A 384 20.20 -19.23 -10.02
N LEU A 385 20.01 -19.42 -11.33
CA LEU A 385 20.96 -20.16 -12.17
C LEU A 385 22.12 -19.30 -12.68
N THR A 386 21.95 -17.97 -12.78
CA THR A 386 23.01 -17.05 -13.21
C THR A 386 23.94 -16.60 -12.08
N ARG A 387 23.67 -17.06 -10.85
CA ARG A 387 24.51 -16.91 -9.67
C ARG A 387 25.01 -18.28 -9.26
#